data_AF-A0A0Q5UHZ6-F1
#
_entry.id   AF-A0A0Q5UHZ6-F1
#
_cell.length_a   1.000
_cell.length_b   1.000
_cell.length_c   1.000
_cell.angle_alpha   90.00
_cell.angle_beta   90.00
_cell.angle_gamma   90.00
#
_symmetry.space_group_name_H-M   'P 1'
#
loop_
_entity.id
_entity.type
_entity.pdbx_description
1 polymer ?
#
loop_
_entity_poly.entity_id
_entity_poly.type
_entity_poly.pdbx_seq_one_letter_code
_entity_poly.pdbx_strand_id
1 'polypeptide(L)'
;MIWIWSLITLGIVVGATGGVFINSRTESSIAPSTTTTKPTSLAESKNMQTTVDPFTALDNKITNDLQNILSKYERECMGNSEFTENIDLVRKAAKWSKERLEDKLDARKDFNIYNEKRISLEQQIDERIEALNNILPTQQPNSRCSKFYLKQRETLKNSKQLSNKGKISALHNNTEICKSKDNDDYDYYYDYNY
;
A
#
# COMPACT_ATOMS: atom_id res chain seq x y z
N MET A 1 31.01 16.52 1.28
CA MET A 1 30.10 16.59 0.12
C MET A 1 28.74 16.99 0.64
N ILE A 2 28.28 18.18 0.27
CA ILE A 2 27.07 18.82 0.80
C ILE A 2 26.05 18.83 -0.33
N TRP A 3 24.90 18.17 -0.15
CA TRP A 3 23.81 18.18 -1.12
C TRP A 3 22.63 18.95 -0.51
N ILE A 4 22.35 20.12 -1.08
CA ILE A 4 21.26 21.01 -0.71
C ILE A 4 20.04 20.66 -1.56
N TRP A 5 18.88 20.59 -0.91
CA TRP A 5 17.58 20.26 -1.46
C TRP A 5 17.05 21.36 -2.39
N SER A 6 16.54 20.98 -3.56
CA SER A 6 15.71 21.84 -4.40
C SER A 6 14.27 21.86 -3.88
N LEU A 7 13.80 23.04 -3.50
CA LEU A 7 12.39 23.38 -3.26
C LEU A 7 11.69 23.58 -4.61
N ILE A 8 10.65 22.81 -4.89
CA ILE A 8 9.72 23.07 -6.00
C ILE A 8 8.47 23.74 -5.42
N THR A 9 8.24 24.97 -5.85
CA THR A 9 7.01 25.73 -5.60
C THR A 9 5.91 25.26 -6.56
N LEU A 10 4.79 24.75 -6.02
CA LEU A 10 3.59 24.49 -6.80
C LEU A 10 2.73 25.75 -6.86
N GLY A 11 2.68 26.36 -8.05
CA GLY A 11 1.69 27.37 -8.41
C GLY A 11 0.35 26.69 -8.75
N ILE A 12 -0.70 27.09 -8.04
CA ILE A 12 -2.08 26.72 -8.31
C ILE A 12 -2.62 27.62 -9.44
N VAL A 13 -3.11 27.04 -10.53
CA VAL A 13 -3.95 27.75 -11.51
C VAL A 13 -5.37 27.21 -11.40
N VAL A 14 -6.29 28.09 -11.04
CA VAL A 14 -7.75 27.87 -11.07
C VAL A 14 -8.31 28.58 -12.31
N GLY A 15 -9.11 27.88 -13.10
CA GLY A 15 -9.98 28.44 -14.14
C GLY A 15 -10.93 27.34 -14.62
N ALA A 16 -12.19 27.32 -14.18
CA ALA A 16 -13.34 28.09 -14.65
C ALA A 16 -14.05 27.44 -15.87
N THR A 17 -15.27 27.00 -15.55
CA THR A 17 -16.39 26.41 -16.29
C THR A 17 -16.82 27.07 -17.60
N GLY A 18 -17.42 26.27 -18.49
CA GLY A 18 -18.65 26.65 -19.23
C GLY A 18 -18.66 26.34 -20.74
N GLY A 19 -19.69 25.63 -21.22
CA GLY A 19 -20.02 25.57 -22.65
C GLY A 19 -20.81 24.33 -23.10
N VAL A 20 -22.07 24.52 -23.48
CA VAL A 20 -23.13 23.52 -23.79
C VAL A 20 -23.20 23.17 -25.29
N PHE A 21 -23.61 21.93 -25.57
CA PHE A 21 -24.26 21.30 -26.74
C PHE A 21 -24.51 22.10 -28.04
N ILE A 22 -24.33 21.47 -29.22
CA ILE A 22 -25.40 21.22 -30.24
C ILE A 22 -25.09 19.94 -31.06
N ASN A 23 -26.13 19.13 -31.28
CA ASN A 23 -26.22 17.92 -32.09
C ASN A 23 -26.75 18.28 -33.50
N SER A 24 -26.29 17.66 -34.60
CA SER A 24 -27.03 17.66 -35.88
C SER A 24 -26.74 16.44 -36.74
N ARG A 25 -27.83 15.66 -36.91
CA ARG A 25 -28.16 14.63 -37.91
C ARG A 25 -28.26 15.31 -39.30
N THR A 26 -28.08 14.69 -40.47
CA THR A 26 -29.00 13.71 -41.12
C THR A 26 -28.51 13.46 -42.57
N GLU A 27 -28.58 12.18 -43.02
CA GLU A 27 -28.95 11.67 -44.38
C GLU A 27 -28.27 12.23 -45.65
N SER A 28 -28.21 11.57 -46.82
CA SER A 28 -28.50 10.24 -47.40
C SER A 28 -28.16 10.37 -48.91
N SER A 29 -27.80 9.28 -49.61
CA SER A 29 -28.17 8.99 -51.03
C SER A 29 -27.13 8.16 -51.81
N ILE A 30 -27.42 6.87 -51.88
CA ILE A 30 -27.40 5.86 -52.96
C ILE A 30 -26.94 6.27 -54.41
N ALA A 31 -25.84 5.61 -54.87
CA ALA A 31 -25.52 4.83 -56.12
C ALA A 31 -25.79 5.35 -57.58
N PRO A 32 -25.36 4.68 -58.71
CA PRO A 32 -24.44 3.54 -58.96
C PRO A 32 -23.49 3.61 -60.23
N SER A 33 -22.65 2.56 -60.43
CA SER A 33 -22.26 1.88 -61.71
C SER A 33 -20.82 1.96 -62.33
N THR A 34 -20.15 0.78 -62.28
CA THR A 34 -19.34 0.01 -63.29
C THR A 34 -18.16 0.61 -64.10
N THR A 35 -16.95 0.00 -64.00
CA THR A 35 -16.32 -0.98 -64.96
C THR A 35 -14.77 -1.08 -64.81
N THR A 36 -14.29 -2.31 -64.66
CA THR A 36 -13.00 -2.96 -65.06
C THR A 36 -11.73 -2.13 -65.36
N THR A 37 -10.63 -2.38 -64.63
CA THR A 37 -9.33 -2.91 -65.14
C THR A 37 -8.28 -3.06 -64.02
N LYS A 38 -7.56 -4.19 -64.04
CA LYS A 38 -6.31 -4.54 -63.30
C LYS A 38 -5.16 -4.52 -64.35
N PRO A 39 -3.83 -4.51 -64.04
CA PRO A 39 -3.09 -4.44 -62.77
C PRO A 39 -2.05 -3.29 -62.71
N THR A 40 -1.41 -3.05 -61.56
CA THR A 40 0.06 -3.09 -61.36
C THR A 40 0.42 -2.54 -59.96
N SER A 41 1.36 -3.22 -59.32
CA SER A 41 1.89 -2.98 -57.98
C SER A 41 2.48 -1.59 -57.79
N LEU A 42 2.20 -0.97 -56.64
CA LEU A 42 3.20 -0.15 -55.94
C LEU A 42 3.01 -0.36 -54.43
N ALA A 43 4.13 -0.60 -53.76
CA ALA A 43 4.21 -0.82 -52.33
C ALA A 43 3.74 0.44 -51.59
N GLU A 44 2.63 0.31 -50.86
CA GLU A 44 2.16 1.35 -49.95
C GLU A 44 2.47 0.92 -48.52
N SER A 45 3.54 1.53 -48.00
CA SER A 45 3.96 1.49 -46.61
C SER A 45 2.81 1.98 -45.72
N LYS A 46 2.02 1.03 -45.20
CA LYS A 46 1.07 1.31 -44.11
C LYS A 46 1.88 1.49 -42.83
N ASN A 47 2.18 2.75 -42.52
CA ASN A 47 2.44 3.16 -41.15
C ASN A 47 1.15 2.91 -40.35
N MET A 48 0.98 1.69 -39.86
CA MET A 48 -0.12 1.33 -38.99
C MET A 48 0.14 1.96 -37.63
N GLN A 49 -0.45 3.13 -37.44
CA GLN A 49 -0.63 3.70 -36.11
C GLN A 49 -1.67 2.84 -35.38
N THR A 50 -1.19 1.77 -34.74
CA THR A 50 -2.03 0.87 -33.96
C THR A 50 -2.46 1.60 -32.69
N THR A 51 -3.65 2.20 -32.71
CA THR A 51 -4.32 2.68 -31.50
C THR A 51 -4.53 1.48 -30.58
N VAL A 52 -3.82 1.44 -29.45
CA VAL A 52 -3.93 0.35 -28.48
C VAL A 52 -5.37 0.33 -27.94
N ASP A 53 -6.00 -0.85 -28.00
CA ASP A 53 -7.32 -1.09 -27.43
C ASP A 53 -7.35 -0.65 -25.95
N PRO A 54 -8.38 0.09 -25.48
CA PRO A 54 -8.46 0.58 -24.10
C PRO A 54 -8.27 -0.51 -23.03
N PHE A 55 -8.77 -1.72 -23.25
CA PHE A 55 -8.60 -2.83 -22.31
C PHE A 55 -7.15 -3.31 -22.26
N THR A 56 -6.46 -3.34 -23.40
CA THR A 56 -5.04 -3.65 -23.48
C THR A 56 -4.19 -2.57 -22.81
N ALA A 57 -4.54 -1.29 -23.00
CA ALA A 57 -3.86 -0.19 -22.30
C ALA A 57 -4.06 -0.28 -20.77
N LEU A 58 -5.28 -0.61 -20.32
CA LEU A 58 -5.57 -0.81 -18.91
C LEU A 58 -4.82 -2.03 -18.34
N ASP A 59 -4.82 -3.17 -19.03
CA ASP A 59 -4.09 -4.36 -18.61
C ASP A 59 -2.58 -4.11 -18.46
N ASN A 60 -1.98 -3.41 -19.42
CA ASN A 60 -0.58 -2.99 -19.35
C ASN A 60 -0.34 -2.09 -18.12
N LYS A 61 -1.23 -1.14 -17.86
CA LYS A 61 -1.14 -0.28 -16.67
C LYS A 61 -1.22 -1.09 -15.38
N ILE A 62 -2.19 -1.99 -15.25
CA ILE A 62 -2.35 -2.80 -14.03
C ILE A 62 -1.16 -3.72 -13.83
N THR A 63 -0.67 -4.34 -14.90
CA THR A 63 0.55 -5.17 -14.84
C THR A 63 1.74 -4.38 -14.33
N ASN A 64 1.95 -3.15 -14.84
CA ASN A 64 3.01 -2.27 -14.37
C ASN A 64 2.82 -1.88 -12.90
N ASP A 65 1.60 -1.55 -12.48
CA ASP A 65 1.31 -1.24 -11.07
C ASP A 65 1.65 -2.44 -10.15
N LEU A 66 1.29 -3.66 -10.54
CA LEU A 66 1.62 -4.89 -9.80
C LEU A 66 3.14 -5.14 -9.76
N GLN A 67 3.85 -4.95 -10.88
CA GLN A 67 5.32 -5.08 -10.92
C GLN A 67 6.01 -4.04 -10.04
N ASN A 68 5.48 -2.82 -9.98
CA ASN A 68 5.97 -1.76 -9.09
C ASN A 68 5.77 -2.10 -7.61
N ILE A 69 4.66 -2.74 -7.26
CA ILE A 69 4.45 -3.26 -5.89
C ILE A 69 5.53 -4.30 -5.56
N LEU A 70 5.76 -5.27 -6.45
CA LEU A 70 6.78 -6.30 -6.24
C LEU A 70 8.16 -5.69 -6.07
N SER A 71 8.59 -4.82 -6.98
CA SER A 71 9.92 -4.22 -6.92
C SER A 71 10.14 -3.38 -5.65
N LYS A 72 9.10 -2.70 -5.17
CA LYS A 72 9.15 -1.93 -3.92
C LYS A 72 9.32 -2.83 -2.69
N TYR A 73 8.59 -3.94 -2.63
CA TYR A 73 8.39 -4.70 -1.41
C TYR A 73 9.09 -6.07 -1.36
N GLU A 74 9.72 -6.53 -2.44
CA GLU A 74 10.32 -7.87 -2.54
C GLU A 74 11.36 -8.17 -1.45
N ARG A 75 12.05 -7.14 -0.94
CA ARG A 75 13.04 -7.26 0.14
C ARG A 75 12.46 -7.13 1.55
N GLU A 76 11.20 -6.71 1.69
CA GLU A 76 10.53 -6.50 2.98
C GLU A 76 9.81 -7.76 3.50
N CYS A 77 9.83 -8.88 2.77
CA CYS A 77 9.08 -10.10 3.06
C CYS A 77 9.58 -10.93 4.26
N MET A 78 10.47 -10.42 5.12
CA MET A 78 11.06 -11.21 6.19
C MET A 78 10.29 -11.09 7.51
N GLY A 79 9.72 -12.21 7.96
CA GLY A 79 9.16 -12.36 9.31
C GLY A 79 7.65 -12.13 9.45
N ASN A 80 6.95 -11.72 8.40
CA ASN A 80 5.49 -11.54 8.41
C ASN A 80 4.80 -12.44 7.37
N SER A 81 4.17 -13.53 7.82
CA SER A 81 3.53 -14.50 6.92
C SER A 81 2.37 -13.90 6.13
N GLU A 82 1.54 -13.05 6.75
CA GLU A 82 0.41 -12.38 6.09
C GLU A 82 0.90 -11.45 4.97
N PHE A 83 2.01 -10.73 5.18
CA PHE A 83 2.59 -9.88 4.15
C PHE A 83 3.15 -10.69 2.98
N THR A 84 3.85 -11.79 3.28
CA THR A 84 4.36 -12.72 2.26
C THR A 84 3.22 -13.28 1.41
N GLU A 85 2.12 -13.71 2.02
CA GLU A 85 0.94 -14.21 1.31
C GLU A 85 0.35 -13.14 0.37
N ASN A 86 0.24 -11.88 0.82
CA ASN A 86 -0.25 -10.78 -0.01
C ASN A 86 0.69 -10.49 -1.20
N ILE A 87 2.01 -10.50 -0.99
CA ILE A 87 2.99 -10.33 -2.07
C ILE A 87 2.94 -11.51 -3.06
N ASP A 88 2.72 -12.73 -2.58
CA ASP A 88 2.57 -13.91 -3.43
C ASP A 88 1.33 -13.81 -4.33
N LEU A 89 0.22 -13.26 -3.82
CA LEU A 89 -0.97 -12.97 -4.63
C LEU A 89 -0.69 -11.93 -5.71
N VAL A 90 0.01 -10.84 -5.37
CA VAL A 90 0.46 -9.84 -6.36
C VAL A 90 1.35 -10.47 -7.42
N ARG A 91 2.29 -11.34 -7.03
CA ARG A 91 3.20 -12.02 -7.97
C ARG A 91 2.47 -12.94 -8.94
N LYS A 92 1.42 -13.63 -8.46
CA LYS A 92 0.55 -14.44 -9.32
C LYS A 92 -0.24 -13.54 -10.28
N ALA A 93 -0.85 -12.48 -9.77
CA ALA A 93 -1.66 -11.55 -10.54
C ALA A 93 -0.87 -10.85 -11.66
N ALA A 94 0.37 -10.47 -11.39
CA ALA A 94 1.24 -9.84 -12.37
C ALA A 94 1.53 -10.72 -13.60
N LYS A 95 1.32 -12.04 -13.50
CA LYS A 95 1.51 -13.02 -14.58
C LYS A 95 0.20 -13.41 -15.29
N TRP A 96 -0.95 -12.93 -14.83
CA TRP A 96 -2.23 -13.22 -15.48
C TRP A 96 -2.35 -12.46 -16.79
N SER A 97 -3.05 -13.08 -17.74
CA SER A 97 -3.35 -12.50 -19.04
C SER A 97 -4.51 -11.50 -18.97
N LYS A 98 -4.75 -10.79 -20.08
CA LYS A 98 -5.79 -9.75 -20.18
C LYS A 98 -7.21 -10.29 -19.92
N GLU A 99 -7.46 -11.58 -20.17
CA GLU A 99 -8.74 -12.22 -19.90
C GLU A 99 -9.11 -12.21 -18.42
N ARG A 100 -8.12 -12.03 -17.53
CA ARG A 100 -8.30 -11.91 -16.08
C ARG A 100 -8.06 -10.49 -15.57
N LEU A 101 -8.31 -9.48 -16.40
CA LEU A 101 -8.08 -8.08 -16.05
C LEU A 101 -8.83 -7.65 -14.77
N GLU A 102 -10.06 -8.13 -14.57
CA GLU A 102 -10.83 -7.89 -13.35
C GLU A 102 -10.10 -8.44 -12.13
N ASP A 103 -9.64 -9.69 -12.17
CA ASP A 103 -8.88 -10.28 -11.06
C ASP A 103 -7.56 -9.53 -10.81
N LYS A 104 -6.89 -9.02 -11.85
CA LYS A 104 -5.67 -8.21 -11.70
C LYS A 104 -5.97 -6.89 -10.99
N LEU A 105 -7.10 -6.27 -11.30
CA LEU A 105 -7.57 -5.05 -10.63
C LEU A 105 -7.83 -5.31 -9.15
N ASP A 106 -8.51 -6.41 -8.84
CA ASP A 106 -8.83 -6.80 -7.47
C ASP A 106 -7.56 -7.12 -6.66
N ALA A 107 -6.64 -7.91 -7.22
CA ALA A 107 -5.36 -8.19 -6.56
C ALA A 107 -4.57 -6.91 -6.23
N ARG A 108 -4.56 -5.91 -7.13
CA ARG A 108 -3.93 -4.62 -6.87
C ARG A 108 -4.66 -3.86 -5.76
N LYS A 109 -5.98 -3.80 -5.83
CA LYS A 109 -6.83 -3.07 -4.88
C LYS A 109 -6.70 -3.67 -3.47
N ASP A 110 -6.81 -4.98 -3.35
CA ASP A 110 -6.73 -5.70 -2.09
C ASP A 110 -5.36 -5.52 -1.44
N PHE A 111 -4.28 -5.61 -2.23
CA PHE A 111 -2.94 -5.32 -1.71
C PHE A 111 -2.82 -3.89 -1.18
N ASN A 112 -3.34 -2.90 -1.91
CA ASN A 112 -3.26 -1.51 -1.47
C ASN A 112 -4.03 -1.29 -0.15
N ILE A 113 -5.25 -1.80 -0.03
CA ILE A 113 -6.06 -1.73 1.19
C ILE A 113 -5.31 -2.38 2.36
N TYR A 114 -4.80 -3.59 2.13
CA TYR A 114 -4.03 -4.34 3.12
C TYR A 114 -2.80 -3.53 3.59
N ASN A 115 -2.03 -3.01 2.65
CA ASN A 115 -0.74 -2.38 2.90
C ASN A 115 -0.90 -0.99 3.52
N GLU A 116 -1.92 -0.23 3.14
CA GLU A 116 -2.31 1.01 3.83
C GLU A 116 -2.61 0.76 5.31
N LYS A 117 -3.38 -0.29 5.61
CA LYS A 117 -3.67 -0.66 6.99
C LYS A 117 -2.42 -1.09 7.74
N ARG A 118 -1.54 -1.87 7.10
CA ARG A 118 -0.26 -2.32 7.68
C ARG A 118 0.62 -1.13 8.07
N ILE A 119 0.86 -0.21 7.13
CA ILE A 119 1.69 0.98 7.35
C ILE A 119 1.09 1.86 8.47
N SER A 120 -0.22 2.09 8.45
CA SER A 120 -0.90 2.87 9.50
C SER A 120 -0.74 2.25 10.91
N LEU A 121 -0.79 0.92 11.00
CA LEU A 121 -0.58 0.22 12.28
C LEU A 121 0.89 0.29 12.74
N GLU A 122 1.85 0.13 11.81
CA GLU A 122 3.28 0.25 12.11
C GLU A 122 3.63 1.66 12.60
N GLN A 123 3.04 2.70 11.99
CA GLN A 123 3.19 4.08 12.46
C GLN A 123 2.65 4.26 13.89
N GLN A 124 1.45 3.77 14.19
CA GLN A 124 0.88 3.85 15.55
C GLN A 124 1.74 3.10 16.58
N ILE A 125 2.33 1.97 16.18
CA ILE A 125 3.28 1.22 17.02
C ILE A 125 4.52 2.08 17.31
N ASP A 126 5.08 2.73 16.28
CA ASP A 126 6.27 3.58 16.42
C ASP A 126 5.98 4.80 17.31
N GLU A 127 4.82 5.45 17.14
CA GLU A 127 4.37 6.56 17.98
C GLU A 127 4.23 6.15 19.46
N ARG A 128 3.66 4.97 19.73
CA ARG A 128 3.54 4.47 21.10
C ARG A 128 4.90 4.10 21.69
N ILE A 129 5.80 3.48 20.92
CA ILE A 129 7.17 3.20 21.35
C ILE A 129 7.88 4.51 21.72
N GLU A 130 7.68 5.57 20.95
CA GLU A 130 8.29 6.87 21.23
C GLU A 130 7.73 7.52 22.50
N ALA A 131 6.41 7.43 22.72
CA ALA A 131 5.81 7.84 23.98
C ALA A 131 6.42 7.06 25.18
N LEU A 132 6.66 5.76 25.04
CA LEU A 132 7.31 4.95 26.07
C LEU A 132 8.78 5.34 26.29
N ASN A 133 9.52 5.69 25.23
CA ASN A 133 10.89 6.20 25.33
C ASN A 133 10.96 7.52 26.11
N ASN A 134 9.93 8.34 26.03
CA ASN A 134 9.83 9.58 26.83
C ASN A 134 9.41 9.33 28.28
N ILE A 135 8.57 8.31 28.54
CA ILE A 135 8.11 7.96 29.89
C ILE A 135 9.22 7.26 30.69
N LEU A 136 9.92 6.29 30.09
CA LEU A 136 10.86 5.41 30.79
C LEU A 136 11.95 6.15 31.60
N PRO A 137 12.60 7.23 31.10
CA PRO A 137 13.60 7.99 31.85
C PRO A 137 13.05 8.67 33.10
N THR A 138 11.74 8.91 33.17
CA THR A 138 11.08 9.53 34.34
C THR A 138 10.77 8.53 35.45
N GLN A 139 10.91 7.23 35.18
CA GLN A 139 10.58 6.18 36.13
C GLN A 139 11.78 5.82 37.00
N GLN A 140 11.53 5.50 38.27
CA GLN A 140 12.57 4.95 39.12
C GLN A 140 13.07 3.61 38.53
N PRO A 141 14.40 3.41 38.41
CA PRO A 141 14.95 2.15 37.91
C PRO A 141 14.42 0.93 38.68
N ASN A 142 14.11 -0.14 37.96
CA ASN A 142 13.58 -1.41 38.49
C ASN A 142 12.23 -1.34 39.22
N SER A 143 11.56 -0.19 39.24
CA SER A 143 10.19 -0.06 39.75
C SER A 143 9.19 -0.92 38.97
N ARG A 144 8.03 -1.19 39.58
CA ARG A 144 6.90 -1.85 38.91
C ARG A 144 6.57 -1.16 37.57
N CYS A 145 6.50 0.17 37.58
CA CYS A 145 6.17 0.93 36.40
C CYS A 145 7.29 0.94 35.35
N SER A 146 8.56 1.00 35.74
CA SER A 146 9.65 0.89 34.76
C SER A 146 9.62 -0.48 34.06
N LYS A 147 9.43 -1.57 34.81
CA LYS A 147 9.31 -2.93 34.25
C LYS A 147 8.07 -3.08 33.35
N PHE A 148 6.94 -2.50 33.77
CA PHE A 148 5.70 -2.49 33.00
C PHE A 148 5.86 -1.81 31.64
N TYR A 149 6.40 -0.58 31.61
CA TYR A 149 6.61 0.14 30.36
C TYR A 149 7.70 -0.47 29.47
N LEU A 150 8.74 -1.06 30.07
CA LEU A 150 9.73 -1.84 29.32
C LEU A 150 9.07 -3.02 28.60
N LYS A 151 8.22 -3.78 29.30
CA LYS A 151 7.49 -4.90 28.70
C LYS A 151 6.58 -4.44 27.55
N GLN A 152 5.88 -3.32 27.71
CA GLN A 152 5.07 -2.76 26.64
C GLN A 152 5.92 -2.43 25.41
N ARG A 153 7.05 -1.74 25.60
CA ARG A 153 7.93 -1.34 24.51
C ARG A 153 8.47 -2.54 23.74
N GLU A 154 8.93 -3.57 24.45
CA GLU A 154 9.46 -4.79 23.79
C GLU A 154 8.35 -5.58 23.07
N THR A 155 7.15 -5.64 23.65
CA THR A 155 5.99 -6.27 22.98
C THR A 155 5.63 -5.54 21.69
N LEU A 156 5.62 -4.21 21.71
CA LEU A 156 5.32 -3.38 20.54
C LEU A 156 6.38 -3.51 19.45
N LYS A 157 7.68 -3.50 19.79
CA LYS A 157 8.76 -3.74 18.82
C LYS A 157 8.59 -5.07 18.09
N ASN A 158 8.33 -6.14 18.83
CA ASN A 158 8.15 -7.48 18.26
C ASN A 158 6.85 -7.58 17.44
N SER A 159 5.84 -6.78 17.75
CA SER A 159 4.55 -6.83 17.07
C SER A 159 4.57 -6.36 15.61
N LYS A 160 5.58 -5.59 15.17
CA LYS A 160 5.68 -5.10 13.78
C LYS A 160 5.73 -6.25 12.76
N GLN A 161 6.22 -7.42 13.16
CA GLN A 161 6.29 -8.61 12.31
C GLN A 161 4.98 -9.40 12.25
N LEU A 162 4.01 -9.12 13.13
CA LEU A 162 2.73 -9.84 13.17
C LEU A 162 1.79 -9.42 12.05
N SER A 163 0.72 -10.20 11.85
CA SER A 163 -0.40 -9.79 10.99
C SER A 163 -1.03 -8.47 11.44
N ASN A 164 -1.82 -7.82 10.58
CA ASN A 164 -2.56 -6.61 10.93
C ASN A 164 -3.46 -6.83 12.16
N LYS A 165 -4.10 -8.00 12.27
CA LYS A 165 -4.86 -8.38 13.48
C LYS A 165 -3.97 -8.49 14.72
N GLY A 166 -2.77 -9.07 14.58
CA GLY A 166 -1.78 -9.16 15.65
C GLY A 166 -1.29 -7.79 16.10
N LYS A 167 -0.98 -6.89 15.15
CA LYS A 167 -0.61 -5.50 15.40
C LYS A 167 -1.71 -4.74 16.15
N ILE A 168 -2.97 -4.87 15.74
CA ILE A 168 -4.12 -4.27 16.44
C ILE A 168 -4.21 -4.74 17.89
N SER A 169 -4.06 -6.05 18.10
CA SER A 169 -4.13 -6.65 19.44
C SER A 169 -2.99 -6.17 20.33
N ALA A 170 -1.77 -6.09 19.76
CA ALA A 170 -0.60 -5.57 20.46
C ALA A 170 -0.76 -4.09 20.83
N LEU A 171 -1.25 -3.24 19.92
CA LEU A 171 -1.54 -1.85 20.22
C LEU A 171 -2.54 -1.72 21.36
N HIS A 172 -3.70 -2.40 21.23
CA HIS A 172 -4.75 -2.37 22.25
C HIS A 172 -4.21 -2.73 23.64
N ASN A 173 -3.47 -3.84 23.75
CA ASN A 173 -2.99 -4.37 25.03
C ASN A 173 -1.80 -3.58 25.62
N ASN A 174 -1.19 -2.67 24.86
CA ASN A 174 -0.01 -1.90 25.30
C ASN A 174 -0.26 -0.38 25.28
N THR A 175 -1.51 0.03 25.46
CA THR A 175 -1.92 1.44 25.63
C THR A 175 -2.07 1.85 27.09
N GLU A 176 -2.17 0.89 28.00
CA GLU A 176 -2.43 1.16 29.42
C GLU A 176 -1.31 1.95 30.09
N ILE A 177 -1.69 2.76 31.07
CA ILE A 177 -0.79 3.53 31.94
C ILE A 177 -0.58 2.72 33.22
N CYS A 178 0.65 2.65 33.70
CA CYS A 178 0.96 2.00 34.97
C CYS A 178 0.20 2.70 36.11
N LYS A 179 -0.63 1.97 36.83
CA LYS A 179 -1.30 2.47 38.04
C LYS A 179 -0.34 2.30 39.22
N SER A 180 -0.03 3.41 39.89
CA SER A 180 0.93 3.47 40.99
C SER A 180 0.40 2.93 42.33
N LYS A 181 -0.85 2.46 42.40
CA LYS A 181 -1.44 1.95 43.64
C LYS A 181 -1.93 0.53 43.44
N ASP A 182 -1.20 -0.39 44.05
CA ASP A 182 -1.79 -1.32 45.01
C ASP A 182 -0.90 -1.22 46.25
N ASN A 183 -1.48 -0.86 47.40
CA ASN A 183 -0.86 -1.03 48.71
C ASN A 183 -0.76 -2.53 48.97
N ASP A 184 0.19 -3.21 48.35
CA ASP A 184 0.55 -4.57 48.72
C ASP A 184 1.98 -4.54 49.25
N ASP A 185 2.06 -3.93 50.43
CA ASP A 185 2.97 -4.29 51.50
C ASP A 185 2.72 -5.76 51.89
N TYR A 186 3.05 -6.67 50.98
CA TYR A 186 3.20 -8.08 51.28
C TYR A 186 4.63 -8.46 51.01
N ASP A 187 5.41 -8.37 52.09
CA ASP A 187 6.67 -9.07 52.32
C ASP A 187 6.65 -10.45 51.66
N TYR A 188 7.31 -10.56 50.51
CA TYR A 188 7.64 -11.87 49.94
C TYR A 188 8.90 -12.35 50.64
N TYR A 189 8.70 -12.95 51.82
CA TYR A 189 9.72 -13.69 52.55
C TYR A 189 10.21 -14.85 51.65
N TYR A 190 11.47 -14.80 51.21
CA TYR A 190 12.12 -15.95 50.61
C TYR A 190 12.42 -16.96 51.73
N ASP A 191 11.55 -17.96 51.88
CA ASP A 191 11.87 -19.16 52.64
C ASP A 191 12.79 -20.04 51.80
N TYR A 192 14.09 -20.02 52.13
CA TYR A 192 15.01 -21.06 51.72
C TYR A 192 14.74 -22.29 52.57
N ASN A 193 14.18 -23.34 51.97
CA ASN A 193 14.21 -24.66 52.57
C ASN A 193 14.60 -25.73 51.54
N TYR A 194 15.86 -26.17 51.70
CA TYR A 194 16.53 -27.44 51.34
C TYR A 194 16.40 -28.01 49.93
#